data_AF-A0A1Z9BKV3-F1
#
_entry.id   AF-A0A1Z9BKV3-F1
#
_cell.length_a   1.000
_cell.length_b   1.000
_cell.length_c   1.000
_cell.angle_alpha   90.00
_cell.angle_beta   90.00
_cell.angle_gamma   90.00
#
_symmetry.space_group_name_H-M   'P 1'
#
loop_
_entity.id
_entity.type
_entity.pdbx_description
1 polymer ?
#
loop_
_entity_poly.entity_id
_entity_poly.type
_entity_poly.pdbx_seq_one_letter_code
_entity_poly.pdbx_strand_id
1 'polypeptide(L)'
;MNWLGEHIIMIATVMAAASSYVIHGLDSRRDRAKLEEQREAARSLPEAARRQHQQEQALEMLIHGTQMERRFETIYQAFPELTAQEARLLLREVGGQTLTRKDGSEWWHHRSRRLEIINRHRGRKGRPLYTPPEPRAL
;
A
#
# COMPACT_ATOMS: atom_id res chain seq x y z
N MET A 1 -17.78 9.69 23.04
CA MET A 1 -16.47 9.02 23.09
C MET A 1 -15.63 9.62 21.95
N ASN A 2 -14.73 10.55 22.28
CA ASN A 2 -14.05 11.41 21.31
C ASN A 2 -12.71 10.80 20.86
N TRP A 3 -12.76 10.07 19.75
CA TRP A 3 -11.62 9.42 19.08
C TRP A 3 -10.55 10.36 18.50
N LEU A 4 -10.77 11.68 18.57
CA LEU A 4 -9.86 12.72 18.05
C LEU A 4 -8.90 13.28 19.12
N GLY A 5 -9.18 13.09 20.42
CA GLY A 5 -8.37 13.66 21.49
C GLY A 5 -7.06 12.91 21.73
N GLU A 6 -7.04 11.59 21.56
CA GLU A 6 -5.86 10.76 21.87
C GLU A 6 -4.75 10.89 20.83
N HIS A 7 -5.07 11.19 19.56
CA HIS A 7 -4.06 11.35 18.51
C HIS A 7 -3.29 12.68 18.60
N ILE A 8 -3.91 13.76 19.10
CA ILE A 8 -3.24 15.06 19.25
C ILE A 8 -2.19 15.01 20.38
N ILE A 9 -2.48 14.25 21.45
CA ILE A 9 -1.56 14.11 22.60
C ILE A 9 -0.31 13.32 22.20
N MET A 10 -0.43 12.33 21.31
CA MET A 10 0.71 11.57 20.80
C MET A 10 1.64 12.43 19.94
N ILE A 11 1.10 13.31 19.10
CA ILE A 11 1.89 14.23 18.25
C ILE A 11 2.61 15.30 19.10
N ALA A 12 1.95 15.84 20.13
CA ALA A 12 2.54 16.83 21.02
C ALA A 12 3.68 16.23 21.88
N THR A 13 3.56 14.97 22.30
CA THR A 13 4.59 14.29 23.10
C THR A 13 5.85 14.00 22.28
N VAL A 14 5.71 13.68 20.98
CA VAL A 14 6.87 13.54 20.08
C VAL A 14 7.53 14.89 19.79
N MET A 15 6.77 15.99 19.73
CA MET A 15 7.35 17.34 19.58
C MET A 15 8.11 17.82 20.82
N ALA A 16 7.68 17.44 22.04
CA ALA A 16 8.39 17.79 23.27
C ALA A 16 9.73 17.03 23.44
N ALA A 17 9.83 15.80 22.93
CA ALA A 17 11.07 15.03 22.95
C ALA A 17 12.14 15.59 21.97
N ALA A 18 11.74 16.36 20.97
CA ALA A 18 12.66 17.02 20.03
C ALA A 18 13.28 18.31 20.59
N SER A 19 12.77 18.87 21.69
CA SER A 19 13.24 20.15 22.24
C SER A 19 14.25 20.06 23.41
N SER A 20 14.53 18.87 23.94
CA SER A 20 15.39 18.73 25.14
C SER A 20 16.88 18.48 24.88
N TYR A 21 17.36 18.55 23.63
CA TYR A 21 18.79 18.36 23.30
C TYR A 21 19.46 19.65 22.80
N VAL A 22 19.42 20.70 23.64
CA VAL A 22 20.17 21.96 23.40
C VAL A 22 21.37 22.11 24.34
N ILE A 23 21.66 21.15 25.22
CA ILE A 23 22.74 21.31 26.20
C ILE A 23 23.61 20.06 26.22
N HIS A 24 24.74 20.11 25.50
CA HIS A 24 26.09 19.65 25.89
C HIS A 24 26.94 19.40 24.64
N GLY A 25 28.18 19.92 24.65
CA GLY A 25 28.95 20.22 23.46
C GLY A 25 29.74 19.07 22.80
N LEU A 26 30.16 19.42 21.57
CA LEU A 26 31.39 19.05 20.85
C LEU A 26 31.58 17.59 20.38
N ASP A 27 30.97 17.21 19.24
CA ASP A 27 31.66 16.47 18.17
C ASP A 27 31.06 16.76 16.77
N SER A 28 31.44 17.91 16.19
CA SER A 28 30.74 18.62 15.09
C SER A 28 30.60 17.89 13.73
N ARG A 29 31.21 16.72 13.53
CA ARG A 29 31.09 15.96 12.27
C ARG A 29 30.14 14.76 12.39
N ARG A 30 30.17 14.02 13.50
CA ARG A 30 29.26 12.90 13.73
C ARG A 30 27.83 13.37 13.98
N ASP A 31 27.66 14.51 14.63
CA ASP A 31 26.34 15.08 14.87
C ASP A 31 25.72 15.66 13.60
N ARG A 32 26.51 16.21 12.67
CA ARG A 32 25.98 16.62 11.35
C ARG A 32 25.46 15.44 10.56
N ALA A 33 26.21 14.33 10.52
CA ALA A 33 25.76 13.10 9.86
C ALA A 33 24.47 12.56 10.49
N LYS A 34 24.38 12.51 11.83
CA LYS A 34 23.16 12.09 12.55
C LYS A 34 21.98 13.04 12.35
N LEU A 35 22.24 14.35 12.30
CA LEU A 35 21.19 15.35 12.08
C LEU A 35 20.69 15.32 10.62
N GLU A 36 21.57 15.00 9.67
CA GLU A 36 21.24 14.82 8.26
C GLU A 36 20.45 13.51 8.04
N GLU A 37 20.88 12.42 8.68
CA GLU A 37 20.13 11.15 8.75
C GLU A 37 18.74 11.32 9.37
N GLN A 38 18.63 12.10 10.46
CA GLN A 38 17.34 12.43 11.07
C GLN A 38 16.47 13.31 10.17
N ARG A 39 17.06 14.25 9.41
CA ARG A 39 16.32 15.07 8.43
C ARG A 39 15.85 14.27 7.24
N GLU A 40 16.66 13.34 6.76
CA GLU A 40 16.30 12.42 5.67
C GLU A 40 15.20 11.44 6.13
N ALA A 41 15.32 10.89 7.34
CA ALA A 41 14.26 10.10 7.97
C ALA A 41 12.95 10.91 8.17
N ALA A 42 13.06 12.19 8.58
CA ALA A 42 11.90 13.06 8.73
C ALA A 42 11.23 13.41 7.39
N ARG A 43 12.00 13.46 6.29
CA ARG A 43 11.47 13.67 4.93
C ARG A 43 10.88 12.40 4.32
N SER A 44 11.43 11.22 4.64
CA SER A 44 10.95 9.94 4.13
C SER A 44 9.68 9.45 4.84
N LEU A 45 9.42 9.89 6.07
CA LEU A 45 8.19 9.57 6.81
C LEU A 45 6.89 9.98 6.06
N PRO A 46 6.75 11.22 5.56
CA PRO A 46 5.62 11.61 4.71
C PRO A 46 5.48 10.81 3.41
N GLU A 47 6.60 10.45 2.78
CA GLU A 47 6.61 9.69 1.52
C GLU A 47 6.18 8.24 1.74
N ALA A 48 6.67 7.61 2.81
CA ALA A 48 6.27 6.27 3.21
C ALA A 48 4.78 6.20 3.56
N ALA A 49 4.26 7.19 4.31
CA ALA A 49 2.84 7.28 4.64
C ALA A 49 1.96 7.44 3.39
N ARG A 50 2.38 8.29 2.44
CA ARG A 50 1.68 8.42 1.15
C ARG A 50 1.69 7.12 0.36
N ARG A 51 2.83 6.43 0.32
CA ARG A 51 2.93 5.17 -0.41
C ARG A 51 2.04 4.08 0.20
N GLN A 52 2.00 3.99 1.53
CA GLN A 52 1.11 3.07 2.23
C GLN A 52 -0.36 3.39 1.92
N HIS A 53 -0.76 4.66 1.96
CA HIS A 53 -2.11 5.06 1.63
C HIS A 53 -2.50 4.70 0.17
N GLN A 54 -1.60 4.94 -0.80
CA GLN A 54 -1.80 4.53 -2.19
C GLN A 54 -1.96 3.01 -2.33
N GLN A 55 -1.17 2.22 -1.59
CA GLN A 55 -1.27 0.76 -1.59
C GLN A 55 -2.60 0.28 -1.00
N GLU A 56 -3.05 0.85 0.12
CA GLU A 56 -4.34 0.53 0.72
C GLU A 56 -5.50 0.84 -0.23
N GLN A 57 -5.47 2.01 -0.87
CA GLN A 57 -6.48 2.41 -1.85
C GLN A 57 -6.45 1.49 -3.09
N ALA A 58 -5.28 1.14 -3.61
CA ALA A 58 -5.14 0.24 -4.76
C ALA A 58 -5.67 -1.17 -4.44
N LEU A 59 -5.35 -1.68 -3.24
CA LEU A 59 -5.84 -2.96 -2.74
C LEU A 59 -7.36 -2.95 -2.61
N GLU A 60 -7.91 -1.89 -2.01
CA GLU A 60 -9.35 -1.72 -1.88
C GLU A 60 -10.01 -1.77 -3.26
N MET A 61 -9.52 -1.00 -4.24
CA MET A 61 -10.09 -1.02 -5.60
C MET A 61 -10.07 -2.40 -6.25
N LEU A 62 -9.04 -3.21 -6.03
CA LEU A 62 -8.95 -4.56 -6.59
C LEU A 62 -9.83 -5.60 -5.89
N ILE A 63 -10.21 -5.37 -4.63
CA ILE A 63 -10.99 -6.31 -3.81
C ILE A 63 -12.45 -5.84 -3.62
N HIS A 64 -12.73 -4.56 -3.87
CA HIS A 64 -13.99 -3.92 -3.56
C HIS A 64 -15.15 -4.45 -4.41
N GLY A 65 -16.12 -5.05 -3.71
CA GLY A 65 -17.42 -5.45 -4.24
C GLY A 65 -17.48 -6.92 -4.68
N THR A 66 -18.41 -7.19 -5.58
CA THR A 66 -18.67 -8.52 -6.19
C THR A 66 -17.89 -8.73 -7.49
N GLN A 67 -17.29 -7.67 -8.03
CA GLN A 67 -16.55 -7.73 -9.28
C GLN A 67 -15.18 -8.35 -9.06
N MET A 68 -14.89 -9.39 -9.85
CA MET A 68 -13.60 -10.08 -9.81
C MET A 68 -12.50 -9.33 -10.55
N GLU A 69 -12.86 -8.48 -11.50
CA GLU A 69 -11.94 -7.80 -12.41
C GLU A 69 -12.37 -6.34 -12.55
N ARG A 70 -11.41 -5.43 -12.63
CA ARG A 70 -11.64 -4.02 -12.94
C ARG A 70 -10.75 -3.58 -14.10
N ARG A 71 -11.28 -2.68 -14.93
CA ARG A 71 -10.52 -2.11 -16.04
C ARG A 71 -9.43 -1.18 -15.50
N PHE A 72 -8.23 -1.23 -16.09
CA PHE A 72 -7.08 -0.42 -15.68
C PHE A 72 -7.41 1.08 -15.72
N GLU A 73 -8.09 1.54 -16.76
CA GLU A 73 -8.51 2.94 -16.92
C GLU A 73 -9.27 3.47 -15.69
N THR A 74 -10.20 2.67 -15.14
CA THR A 74 -10.97 3.04 -13.94
C THR A 74 -10.11 3.10 -12.70
N ILE A 75 -9.11 2.21 -12.58
CA ILE A 75 -8.18 2.22 -11.45
C ILE A 75 -7.23 3.42 -11.57
N TYR A 76 -6.71 3.67 -12.78
CA TYR A 76 -5.75 4.73 -13.05
C TYR A 76 -6.32 6.13 -12.76
N GLN A 77 -7.61 6.35 -13.02
CA GLN A 77 -8.29 7.61 -12.67
C GLN A 77 -8.24 7.96 -11.17
N ALA A 78 -8.03 6.98 -10.30
CA ALA A 78 -7.91 7.21 -8.86
C ALA A 78 -6.49 7.63 -8.41
N PHE A 79 -5.50 7.58 -9.30
CA PHE A 79 -4.11 7.91 -9.03
C PHE A 79 -3.57 8.94 -10.06
N PRO A 80 -4.14 10.15 -10.13
CA PRO A 80 -3.75 11.16 -11.11
C PRO A 80 -2.30 11.63 -10.97
N GLU A 81 -1.69 11.46 -9.80
CA GLU A 81 -0.31 11.80 -9.52
C GLU A 81 0.70 10.75 -10.03
N LEU A 82 0.23 9.58 -10.46
CA LEU A 82 1.08 8.50 -10.96
C LEU A 82 1.09 8.49 -12.49
N THR A 83 2.22 8.10 -13.06
CA THR A 83 2.27 7.64 -14.44
C THR A 83 1.57 6.28 -14.57
N ALA A 84 1.15 5.94 -15.78
CA ALA A 84 0.55 4.62 -16.03
C ALA A 84 1.48 3.46 -15.66
N GLN A 85 2.80 3.63 -15.76
CA GLN A 85 3.77 2.61 -15.38
C GLN A 85 3.85 2.45 -13.85
N GLU A 86 3.88 3.55 -13.10
CA GLU A 86 3.89 3.54 -11.63
C GLU A 86 2.59 2.97 -11.06
N ALA A 87 1.45 3.29 -11.67
CA ALA A 87 0.17 2.71 -11.29
C ALA A 87 0.16 1.17 -11.47
N ARG A 88 0.72 0.66 -12.59
CA ARG A 88 0.86 -0.79 -12.79
C ARG A 88 1.80 -1.44 -11.78
N LEU A 89 2.89 -0.76 -11.40
CA LEU A 89 3.81 -1.26 -10.36
C LEU A 89 3.11 -1.31 -9.00
N LEU A 90 2.40 -0.25 -8.63
CA LEU A 90 1.59 -0.20 -7.41
C LEU A 90 0.58 -1.36 -7.37
N LEU A 91 -0.11 -1.63 -8.47
CA LEU A 91 -1.07 -2.74 -8.54
C LEU A 91 -0.40 -4.11 -8.39
N ARG A 92 0.82 -4.29 -8.91
CA ARG A 92 1.59 -5.54 -8.70
C ARG A 92 2.06 -5.69 -7.26
N GLU A 93 2.51 -4.62 -6.63
CA GLU A 93 2.95 -4.61 -5.23
C GLU A 93 1.83 -5.11 -4.30
N VAL A 94 0.59 -4.71 -4.57
CA VAL A 94 -0.59 -5.13 -3.77
C VAL A 94 -1.17 -6.48 -4.21
N GLY A 95 -0.45 -7.28 -5.02
CA GLY A 95 -0.88 -8.62 -5.42
C GLY A 95 -1.88 -8.66 -6.59
N GLY A 96 -1.99 -7.56 -7.34
CA GLY A 96 -2.76 -7.46 -8.57
C GLY A 96 -2.15 -8.23 -9.73
N GLN A 97 -3.00 -8.86 -10.52
CA GLN A 97 -2.66 -9.57 -11.74
C GLN A 97 -3.39 -8.94 -12.92
N THR A 98 -2.69 -8.80 -14.05
CA THR A 98 -3.25 -8.24 -15.28
C THR A 98 -3.83 -9.33 -16.18
N LEU A 99 -4.88 -8.97 -16.91
CA LEU A 99 -5.55 -9.75 -17.93
C LEU A 99 -5.81 -8.83 -19.12
N THR A 100 -5.21 -9.14 -20.27
CA THR A 100 -5.51 -8.45 -21.52
C THR A 100 -6.64 -9.18 -22.24
N ARG A 101 -7.73 -8.47 -22.54
CA ARG A 101 -8.85 -9.01 -23.32
C ARG A 101 -8.62 -8.88 -24.82
N LYS A 102 -9.47 -9.53 -25.63
CA LYS A 102 -9.36 -9.54 -27.10
C LYS A 102 -9.48 -8.16 -27.75
N ASP A 103 -10.17 -7.24 -27.09
CA ASP A 103 -10.32 -5.85 -27.50
C ASP A 103 -9.11 -4.97 -27.13
N GLY A 104 -8.04 -5.56 -26.57
CA GLY A 104 -6.86 -4.85 -26.10
C GLY A 104 -7.06 -4.17 -24.74
N SER A 105 -8.25 -4.26 -24.13
CA SER A 105 -8.49 -3.66 -22.83
C SER A 105 -7.72 -4.40 -21.73
N GLU A 106 -7.10 -3.60 -20.85
CA GLU A 106 -6.32 -4.09 -19.72
C GLU A 106 -7.22 -4.17 -18.49
N TRP A 107 -7.32 -5.37 -17.90
CA TRP A 107 -8.11 -5.65 -16.70
C TRP A 107 -7.21 -6.16 -15.59
N TRP A 108 -7.56 -5.84 -14.36
CA TRP A 108 -6.79 -6.17 -13.17
C TRP A 108 -7.67 -6.88 -12.15
N HIS A 109 -7.10 -7.86 -11.46
CA HIS A 109 -7.77 -8.56 -10.37
C HIS A 109 -6.79 -8.90 -9.24
N HIS A 110 -7.31 -9.02 -8.01
CA HIS A 110 -6.51 -9.50 -6.89
C HIS A 110 -6.47 -11.05 -6.84
N ARG A 111 -5.28 -11.65 -6.71
CA ARG A 111 -5.11 -13.12 -6.71
C ARG A 111 -5.93 -13.80 -5.60
N SER A 112 -5.86 -13.28 -4.38
CA SER A 112 -6.54 -13.89 -3.21
C SER A 112 -8.05 -13.78 -3.29
N ARG A 113 -8.58 -12.67 -3.84
CA ARG A 113 -10.03 -12.46 -3.96
C ARG A 113 -10.65 -13.42 -4.98
N ARG A 114 -9.95 -13.68 -6.08
CA ARG A 114 -10.34 -14.70 -7.07
C ARG A 114 -10.43 -16.08 -6.44
N LEU A 115 -9.45 -16.47 -5.63
CA LEU A 115 -9.44 -17.75 -4.91
C LEU A 115 -10.59 -17.83 -3.90
N GLU A 116 -10.83 -16.77 -3.13
CA GLU A 116 -11.92 -16.71 -2.15
C GLU A 116 -13.29 -16.96 -2.81
N ILE A 117 -13.57 -16.30 -3.94
CA ILE A 117 -14.84 -16.45 -4.66
C ILE A 117 -14.99 -17.87 -5.23
N ILE A 118 -13.91 -18.41 -5.83
CA ILE A 118 -13.89 -19.80 -6.34
C ILE A 118 -14.18 -20.78 -5.19
N ASN A 119 -13.52 -20.61 -4.05
CA ASN A 119 -13.66 -21.50 -2.90
C ASN A 119 -15.02 -21.38 -2.23
N ARG A 120 -15.58 -20.17 -2.13
CA ARG A 120 -16.96 -19.94 -1.66
C ARG A 120 -17.97 -20.67 -2.54
N HIS A 121 -17.81 -20.61 -3.87
CA HIS A 121 -18.71 -21.29 -4.81
C HIS A 121 -18.56 -22.82 -4.75
N ARG A 122 -17.33 -23.32 -4.62
CA ARG A 122 -17.05 -24.76 -4.49
C ARG A 122 -17.59 -25.34 -3.18
N GLY A 123 -17.42 -24.62 -2.07
CA GLY A 123 -17.99 -24.99 -0.77
C GLY A 123 -19.52 -25.10 -0.80
N ARG A 124 -20.21 -24.14 -1.44
CA ARG A 124 -21.68 -24.22 -1.66
C ARG A 124 -22.13 -25.44 -2.46
N LYS A 125 -21.26 -25.99 -3.32
CA LYS A 125 -21.54 -27.17 -4.15
C LYS A 125 -20.99 -28.48 -3.56
N GLY A 126 -20.49 -28.47 -2.32
CA GLY A 126 -19.85 -29.63 -1.69
C GLY A 126 -18.58 -30.12 -2.40
N ARG A 127 -17.92 -29.25 -3.17
CA ARG A 127 -16.70 -29.57 -3.91
C ARG A 127 -15.46 -29.26 -3.05
N PRO A 128 -14.35 -30.03 -3.19
CA PRO A 128 -13.10 -29.73 -2.50
C PRO A 128 -12.63 -28.31 -2.79
N LEU A 129 -12.03 -27.64 -1.80
CA LEU A 129 -11.43 -26.31 -1.98
C LEU A 129 -10.35 -26.36 -3.07
N TYR A 130 -10.29 -25.31 -3.88
CA TYR A 130 -9.24 -25.14 -4.87
C TYR A 130 -8.00 -24.55 -4.20
N THR A 131 -6.91 -25.31 -4.27
CA THR A 131 -5.56 -24.85 -3.91
C THR A 131 -4.82 -24.58 -5.23
N PRO A 132 -4.39 -23.34 -5.50
CA PRO A 132 -3.61 -23.06 -6.70
C PRO A 132 -2.27 -23.82 -6.63
N PRO A 133 -1.77 -24.32 -7.77
CA PRO A 133 -0.44 -24.92 -7.80
C PRO A 133 0.61 -23.88 -7.35
N GLU A 134 1.64 -24.34 -6.64
CA GLU A 134 2.74 -23.47 -6.26
C GLU A 134 3.33 -22.81 -7.51
N PRO A 135 3.69 -21.51 -7.45
CA PRO A 135 4.39 -20.88 -8.55
C PRO A 135 5.67 -21.67 -8.79
N ARG A 136 5.81 -22.27 -9.98
CA ARG A 136 7.07 -22.90 -10.37
C ARG A 136 8.13 -21.82 -10.35
N ALA A 137 9.15 -21.98 -9.51
CA ALA A 137 10.33 -21.14 -9.57
C ALA A 137 10.92 -21.27 -10.98
N LEU A 138 11.04 -20.14 -11.67
CA LEU A 138 11.71 -20.03 -12.97
C LEU A 138 13.22 -19.93 -12.76
#